data_AF-A0A4U8YK31-F1
#
_entry.id   AF-A0A4U8YK31-F1
#
_cell.length_a   1.000
_cell.length_b   1.000
_cell.length_c   1.000
_cell.angle_alpha   90.00
_cell.angle_beta   90.00
_cell.angle_gamma   90.00
#
_symmetry.space_group_name_H-M   'P 1'
#
loop_
_entity.id
_entity.type
_entity.pdbx_description
1 polymer ?
#
loop_
_entity_poly.entity_id
_entity_poly.type
_entity_poly.pdbx_seq_one_letter_code
_entity_poly.pdbx_strand_id
1 'polypeptide(L)' 'MKIKDIRAMGKDDLKAKLQDLKEEHFNLRFQHGVGQLEKTSMLKSVRRDIAKVETVIREN' A
#
# COMPACT_ATOMS: atom_id res chain seq x y z
N MET A 1 -4.58 -6.78 -0.45
CA MET A 1 -4.61 -7.14 0.99
C MET A 1 -6.05 -7.29 1.54
N LYS A 2 -6.32 -8.23 2.46
CA LYS A 2 -7.64 -8.38 3.14
C LYS A 2 -7.67 -7.53 4.42
N ILE A 3 -8.81 -6.90 4.71
CA ILE A 3 -8.96 -5.97 5.84
C ILE A 3 -8.81 -6.66 7.21
N LYS A 4 -9.22 -7.94 7.30
CA LYS A 4 -9.10 -8.73 8.55
C LYS A 4 -7.63 -8.86 9.00
N ASP A 5 -6.72 -9.07 8.05
CA ASP A 5 -5.30 -9.23 8.34
C ASP A 5 -4.66 -7.90 8.79
N ILE A 6 -5.12 -6.78 8.21
CA ILE A 6 -4.69 -5.42 8.60
C ILE A 6 -5.17 -5.09 10.01
N ARG A 7 -6.40 -5.47 10.39
CA ARG A 7 -6.91 -5.24 11.75
C ARG A 7 -6.25 -6.12 12.81
N ALA A 8 -5.70 -7.27 12.42
CA ALA A 8 -4.97 -8.16 13.32
C ALA A 8 -3.54 -7.69 13.62
N MET A 9 -3.01 -6.74 12.84
CA MET A 9 -1.66 -6.17 13.03
C MET A 9 -1.67 -5.06 14.10
N GLY A 10 -0.57 -4.92 14.83
CA GLY A 10 -0.40 -3.85 15.81
C GLY A 10 -0.29 -2.46 15.14
N LYS A 11 -0.59 -1.39 15.89
CA LYS A 11 -0.53 -0.01 15.37
C LYS A 11 0.85 0.35 14.81
N ASP A 12 1.92 -0.15 15.41
CA ASP A 12 3.30 0.12 14.97
C ASP A 12 3.66 -0.69 13.72
N ASP A 13 3.24 -1.95 13.64
CA ASP A 13 3.39 -2.78 12.44
C ASP A 13 2.65 -2.19 11.25
N LEU A 14 1.46 -1.61 11.50
CA LEU A 14 0.68 -0.94 10.46
C LEU A 14 1.37 0.31 9.92
N LYS A 15 2.05 1.07 10.78
CA LYS A 15 2.85 2.22 10.33
C LYS A 15 4.06 1.79 9.50
N ALA A 16 4.77 0.74 9.93
CA ALA A 16 5.88 0.17 9.15
C ALA A 16 5.38 -0.31 7.77
N LYS A 17 4.29 -1.08 7.75
CA LYS A 17 3.66 -1.57 6.52
C LYS A 17 3.22 -0.43 5.59
N LEU A 18 2.70 0.66 6.16
CA LEU A 18 2.29 1.84 5.40
C LEU A 18 3.48 2.49 4.70
N GLN A 19 4.63 2.54 5.37
CA GLN A 19 5.86 3.11 4.83
C GLN A 19 6.39 2.26 3.67
N ASP A 20 6.44 0.93 3.85
CA ASP A 20 6.83 -0.01 2.80
C ASP A 20 5.94 0.12 1.55
N LEU A 21 4.61 0.16 1.75
CA LEU A 21 3.65 0.29 0.65
C LEU A 21 3.78 1.63 -0.09
N LYS A 22 4.14 2.71 0.61
CA LYS A 22 4.39 4.03 -0.01
C LYS A 22 5.64 4.01 -0.88
N GLU A 23 6.69 3.34 -0.43
CA GLU A 23 7.93 3.17 -1.19
C GLU A 23 7.71 2.27 -2.42
N GLU A 24 6.97 1.17 -2.28
CA GLU A 24 6.55 0.32 -3.39
C GLU A 24 5.72 1.11 -4.41
N HIS A 25 4.76 1.92 -3.96
CA HIS A 25 3.95 2.76 -4.85
C HIS A 25 4.80 3.80 -5.60
N PHE A 26 5.83 4.37 -4.96
CA PHE A 26 6.77 5.28 -5.61
C PHE A 26 7.57 4.57 -6.70
N ASN A 27 8.12 3.39 -6.39
CA ASN A 27 8.86 2.56 -7.35
C ASN A 27 7.99 2.16 -8.55
N LEU A 28 6.73 1.78 -8.32
CA LEU A 28 5.77 1.48 -9.39
C LEU A 28 5.42 2.71 -10.24
N ARG A 29 5.30 3.91 -9.64
CA ARG A 29 5.13 5.15 -10.41
C ARG A 29 6.35 5.48 -11.24
N PHE A 30 7.55 5.26 -10.70
CA PHE A 30 8.80 5.47 -11.42
C PHE A 30 8.91 4.52 -12.62
N GLN A 31 8.69 3.21 -12.42
CA GLN A 31 8.66 2.21 -13.49
C GLN A 31 7.60 2.52 -14.56
N HIS A 32 6.43 3.02 -14.14
CA HIS A 32 5.38 3.47 -15.06
C HIS A 32 5.82 4.68 -15.89
N GLY A 33 6.51 5.64 -15.28
CA GLY A 33 7.05 6.82 -15.98
C GLY A 33 8.13 6.47 -17.00
N VAL A 34 8.95 5.44 -16.72
CA VAL A 34 9.99 4.92 -17.62
C VAL A 34 9.41 3.99 -18.71
N GLY A 35 8.11 3.66 -18.64
CA GLY A 35 7.43 2.83 -19.64
C GLY A 35 7.72 1.33 -19.54
N GLN A 36 8.34 0.87 -18.45
CA GLN A 36 8.68 -0.55 -18.22
C GLN A 36 7.63 -1.30 -17.38
N LEU A 37 6.52 -0.65 -17.04
CA LEU A 37 5.51 -1.26 -16.19
C LEU A 37 4.51 -2.11 -17.00
N GLU A 38 4.70 -3.43 -17.01
CA GLU A 38 3.81 -4.37 -17.70
C GLU A 38 2.40 -4.45 -17.09
N LYS A 39 2.26 -4.17 -15.79
CA LYS A 39 0.98 -4.31 -15.05
C LYS A 39 0.59 -3.01 -14.34
N THR A 40 -0.06 -2.12 -15.07
CA THR A 40 -0.64 -0.86 -14.54
C THR A 40 -1.71 -1.09 -13.46
N SER A 41 -2.32 -2.27 -13.41
CA SER A 41 -3.25 -2.68 -12.36
C SER A 41 -2.62 -2.71 -10.96
N MET A 42 -1.30 -2.92 -10.87
CA MET A 42 -0.58 -2.96 -9.58
C MET A 42 -0.59 -1.62 -8.88
N LEU A 43 -0.42 -0.51 -9.60
CA LEU A 43 -0.55 0.86 -9.05
C LEU A 43 -1.89 1.05 -8.32
N LYS A 44 -2.99 0.63 -8.95
CA LYS A 44 -4.34 0.73 -8.36
C LYS A 44 -4.50 -0.19 -7.16
N SER A 45 -3.87 -1.37 -7.17
CA SER A 45 -3.90 -2.31 -6.05
C SER A 45 -3.16 -1.75 -4.83
N VAL A 46 -1.91 -1.32 -5.01
CA VAL A 46 -1.07 -0.76 -3.94
C VAL A 46 -1.72 0.50 -3.35
N ARG A 47 -2.25 1.40 -4.20
CA ARG A 47 -2.99 2.59 -3.72
C ARG A 47 -4.19 2.23 -2.84
N ARG A 48 -4.93 1.18 -3.20
CA ARG A 48 -6.07 0.70 -2.40
C ARG A 48 -5.62 0.06 -1.09
N ASP A 49 -4.50 -0.64 -1.09
CA ASP A 49 -3.97 -1.28 0.11
C ASP A 49 -3.43 -0.21 1.10
N ILE A 50 -2.77 0.84 0.62
CA ILE A 50 -2.42 2.04 1.41
C ILE A 50 -3.67 2.63 2.09
N ALA A 51 -4.73 2.88 1.32
CA ALA A 51 -5.96 3.48 1.84
C ALA A 51 -6.64 2.62 2.92
N LYS A 52 -6.62 1.29 2.80
CA LYS A 52 -7.14 0.39 3.83
C LYS A 52 -6.32 0.48 5.12
N VAL A 53 -4.99 0.51 5.02
CA VAL A 53 -4.11 0.63 6.18
C VAL A 53 -4.33 1.96 6.88
N GLU A 54 -4.38 3.07 6.15
CA GLU A 54 -4.66 4.41 6.73
C GLU A 54 -6.05 4.48 7.37
N THR A 55 -7.05 3.80 6.79
CA THR A 55 -8.40 3.72 7.36
C THR A 55 -8.39 3.00 8.71
N VAL A 56 -7.72 1.85 8.80
CA VAL A 56 -7.63 1.06 10.04
C VAL A 56 -6.83 1.80 11.11
N ILE A 57 -5.75 2.50 10.73
CA ILE A 57 -4.99 3.34 11.66
C ILE A 57 -5.85 4.46 12.24
N ARG A 58 -6.77 5.04 11.44
CA ARG A 58 -7.65 6.14 11.86
C ARG A 58 -8.89 5.68 12.63
N GLU A 59 -9.36 4.47 12.38
CA GLU A 59 -10.52 3.86 13.07
C GLU A 59 -10.20 3.48 14.53
N ASN A 60 -8.92 3.20 14.84
CA ASN A 60 -8.42 2.78 16.17
C ASN A 60 -7.75 3.91 16.97
#